data_AF-A0AAV5IZE0-F1
#
_entry.id   AF-A0AAV5IZE0-F1
#
_cell.length_a   1.000
_cell.length_b   1.000
_cell.length_c   1.000
_cell.angle_alpha   90.00
_cell.angle_beta   90.00
_cell.angle_gamma   90.00
#
_symmetry.space_group_name_H-M   'P 1'
#
loop_
_entity.id
_entity.type
_entity.pdbx_description
1 polymer ?
#
loop_
_entity_poly.entity_id
_entity_poly.type
_entity_poly.pdbx_seq_one_letter_code
_entity_poly.pdbx_strand_id
1 'polypeptide(L)'
;MYLEHQLPCLHCQPHEYIKMVQHMIERCLLLHMSRDDCVMALAKHARIEPVITLTVWRELQKENKEFFRAYFHALYLQDLSEMDMLKEGTVSKRRNKWQ
;
A
#
# COMPACT_ATOMS: atom_id res chain seq x y z
N MET A 1 21.34 -20.20 8.03
CA MET A 1 20.08 -20.97 8.10
C MET A 1 19.00 -19.99 8.47
N TYR A 2 18.23 -19.51 7.49
CA TYR A 2 17.15 -18.57 7.73
C TYR A 2 16.09 -19.31 8.55
N LEU A 3 15.89 -18.89 9.79
CA LEU A 3 14.70 -19.28 10.55
C LEU A 3 13.50 -18.88 9.67
N GLU A 4 12.80 -19.88 9.14
CA GLU A 4 11.43 -19.66 8.70
C GLU A 4 10.72 -19.05 9.90
N HIS A 5 10.48 -17.74 9.83
CA HIS A 5 9.66 -17.06 10.82
C HIS A 5 8.27 -17.70 10.71
N GLN A 6 8.02 -18.73 11.52
CA GLN A 6 6.71 -19.32 11.68
C GLN A 6 5.79 -18.20 12.12
N LEU A 7 4.96 -17.75 11.17
CA LEU A 7 3.94 -16.77 11.46
C LEU A 7 3.06 -17.34 12.58
N PRO A 8 2.68 -16.54 13.59
CA PRO A 8 1.73 -16.96 14.61
C PRO A 8 0.50 -17.60 13.97
N CYS A 9 0.00 -18.68 14.55
CA CYS A 9 -1.21 -19.31 14.05
C CYS A 9 -2.43 -18.49 14.46
N LEU A 10 -3.30 -18.13 13.50
CA LEU A 10 -4.55 -17.43 13.75
C LEU A 10 -5.44 -18.18 14.78
N HIS A 11 -5.46 -19.52 14.73
CA HIS A 11 -6.28 -20.33 15.63
C HIS A 11 -5.68 -20.47 17.03
N CYS A 12 -4.34 -20.52 17.14
CA CYS A 12 -3.68 -20.73 18.43
C CYS A 12 -3.41 -19.41 19.15
N GLN A 13 -3.04 -18.36 18.42
CA GLN A 13 -2.59 -17.07 18.94
C GLN A 13 -3.18 -15.91 18.12
N PRO A 14 -4.53 -15.73 18.15
CA PRO A 14 -5.22 -14.76 17.31
C PRO A 14 -4.74 -13.32 17.53
N HIS A 15 -4.46 -12.93 18.77
CA HIS A 15 -3.98 -11.59 19.10
C HIS A 15 -2.61 -11.29 18.48
N GLU A 16 -1.65 -12.20 18.62
CA GLU A 16 -0.31 -12.03 18.05
C GLU A 16 -0.34 -12.08 16.52
N TYR A 17 -1.22 -12.89 15.94
CA TYR A 17 -1.43 -12.90 14.50
C TYR A 17 -1.98 -11.57 13.98
N ILE A 18 -3.01 -11.01 14.61
CA ILE A 18 -3.58 -9.72 14.20
C ILE A 18 -2.54 -8.60 14.35
N LYS A 19 -1.80 -8.55 15.47
CA LYS A 19 -0.71 -7.58 15.67
C LYS A 19 0.36 -7.67 14.58
N MET A 20 0.75 -8.90 14.21
CA MET A 20 1.71 -9.11 13.14
C MET A 20 1.16 -8.62 11.79
N VAL A 21 -0.10 -8.93 11.46
CA VAL A 21 -0.74 -8.44 10.22
C VAL A 21 -0.80 -6.90 10.21
N GLN A 22 -1.17 -6.28 11.33
CA GLN A 22 -1.15 -4.83 11.50
C GLN A 22 0.25 -4.26 11.24
N HIS A 23 1.29 -4.81 11.86
CA HIS A 23 2.66 -4.35 11.65
C HIS A 23 3.09 -4.45 10.17
N MET A 24 2.68 -5.51 9.49
CA MET A 24 2.98 -5.65 8.07
C MET A 24 2.21 -4.63 7.20
N ILE A 25 0.98 -4.30 7.57
CA ILE A 25 0.21 -3.21 6.94
C ILE A 25 0.89 -1.85 7.17
N GLU A 26 1.34 -1.56 8.39
CA GLU A 26 2.08 -0.34 8.72
C GLU A 26 3.35 -0.20 7.86
N ARG A 27 4.07 -1.30 7.65
CA ARG A 27 5.23 -1.33 6.73
C ARG A 27 4.83 -1.04 5.28
N CYS A 28 3.71 -1.58 4.80
CA CYS A 28 3.20 -1.25 3.47
C CYS A 28 2.81 0.24 3.36
N LEU A 29 2.23 0.81 4.41
CA LEU A 29 1.87 2.22 4.45
C LEU A 29 3.11 3.11 4.35
N LEU A 30 4.17 2.79 5.10
CA LEU A 30 5.47 3.49 5.03
C LEU A 30 6.13 3.40 3.65
N LEU A 31 5.85 2.35 2.88
CA LEU A 31 6.33 2.19 1.51
C LEU A 31 5.41 2.85 0.46
N HIS A 32 4.44 3.67 0.90
CA HIS A 32 3.50 4.36 0.02
C HIS A 32 2.71 3.40 -0.90
N MET A 33 2.41 2.20 -0.43
CA MET A 33 1.63 1.22 -1.20
C MET A 33 0.14 1.53 -1.14
N SER A 34 -0.56 1.36 -2.28
CA SER A 34 -2.02 1.35 -2.28
C SER A 34 -2.56 0.17 -1.46
N ARG A 35 -3.83 0.24 -1.08
CA ARG A 35 -4.50 -0.88 -0.39
C ARG A 35 -4.37 -2.18 -1.18
N ASP A 36 -4.54 -2.12 -2.49
CA ASP A 36 -4.58 -3.32 -3.33
C ASP A 36 -3.15 -3.89 -3.49
N ASP A 37 -2.14 -3.04 -3.61
CA ASP A 37 -0.72 -3.47 -3.59
C ASP A 37 -0.33 -4.09 -2.26
N CYS A 38 -0.77 -3.50 -1.15
CA CYS A 38 -0.56 -4.06 0.19
C CYS A 38 -1.16 -5.46 0.31
N VAL A 39 -2.41 -5.65 -0.14
CA VAL A 39 -3.10 -6.95 -0.13
C VAL A 39 -2.35 -7.98 -0.99
N MET A 40 -1.96 -7.61 -2.21
CA MET A 40 -1.21 -8.50 -3.11
C MET A 40 0.16 -8.87 -2.55
N ALA A 41 0.88 -7.89 -1.99
CA ALA A 41 2.20 -8.11 -1.40
C ALA A 41 2.13 -9.08 -0.21
N LEU A 42 1.15 -8.89 0.69
CA LEU A 42 0.98 -9.74 1.86
C LEU A 42 0.54 -11.16 1.50
N ALA A 43 -0.34 -11.30 0.50
CA ALA A 43 -0.73 -12.61 -0.02
C ALA A 43 0.47 -13.35 -0.63
N LYS A 44 1.27 -12.66 -1.45
CA LYS A 44 2.40 -13.27 -2.17
C LYS A 44 3.60 -13.58 -1.26
N HIS A 45 3.97 -12.64 -0.39
CA HIS A 45 5.23 -12.71 0.35
C HIS A 45 5.07 -13.22 1.78
N ALA A 46 3.91 -13.01 2.40
CA ALA A 46 3.62 -13.44 3.77
C ALA A 46 2.57 -14.55 3.85
N ARG A 47 2.00 -15.00 2.71
CA ARG A 47 0.95 -16.03 2.66
C ARG A 47 -0.26 -15.72 3.56
N ILE A 48 -0.55 -14.43 3.78
CA ILE A 48 -1.72 -13.98 4.52
C ILE A 48 -2.91 -13.95 3.57
N GLU A 49 -4.05 -14.50 3.98
CA GLU A 49 -5.24 -14.47 3.14
C GLU A 49 -5.72 -13.03 2.91
N PRO A 50 -6.07 -12.64 1.68
CA PRO A 50 -6.53 -11.28 1.37
C PRO A 50 -7.66 -10.77 2.26
N VAL A 51 -8.59 -11.66 2.65
CA VAL A 51 -9.73 -11.34 3.52
C VAL A 51 -9.28 -10.87 4.90
N ILE A 52 -8.20 -11.43 5.42
CA ILE A 52 -7.62 -11.06 6.72
C ILE A 52 -7.03 -9.66 6.63
N THR A 53 -6.16 -9.42 5.63
CA THR A 53 -5.55 -8.10 5.41
C THR A 53 -6.61 -7.02 5.21
N LEU A 54 -7.63 -7.28 4.39
CA LEU A 54 -8.73 -6.34 4.15
C LEU A 54 -9.52 -6.03 5.43
N THR A 55 -9.74 -7.03 6.28
CA THR A 55 -10.46 -6.87 7.54
C THR A 55 -9.65 -6.01 8.51
N VAL A 56 -8.38 -6.34 8.73
CA VAL A 56 -7.50 -5.56 9.63
C VAL A 56 -7.32 -4.13 9.11
N TRP A 57 -7.09 -3.95 7.81
CA TRP A 57 -7.00 -2.63 7.19
C TRP A 57 -8.27 -1.80 7.43
N ARG A 58 -9.45 -2.41 7.26
CA ARG A 58 -10.73 -1.71 7.48
C ARG A 58 -10.88 -1.23 8.92
N GLU A 59 -10.51 -2.05 9.90
CA GLU A 59 -10.57 -1.65 11.31
C GLU A 59 -9.55 -0.54 11.62
N LEU A 60 -8.30 -0.64 11.12
CA LEU A 60 -7.31 0.42 11.23
C LEU A 60 -7.80 1.75 10.64
N GLN A 61 -8.46 1.70 9.48
CA GLN A 61 -9.02 2.88 8.82
C GLN A 61 -10.17 3.50 9.61
N LYS A 62 -11.01 2.69 10.28
CA LYS A 62 -12.09 3.18 11.13
C LYS A 62 -11.56 3.86 12.38
N GLU A 63 -10.50 3.32 12.98
CA GLU A 63 -9.89 3.87 14.19
C GLU A 63 -9.05 5.13 13.89
N ASN A 64 -8.38 5.18 12.72
CA ASN A 64 -7.41 6.23 12.38
C ASN A 64 -7.84 7.04 11.14
N LYS A 65 -9.09 7.50 11.10
CA LYS A 65 -9.70 8.12 9.91
C LYS A 65 -8.91 9.28 9.32
N GLU A 66 -8.42 10.18 10.16
CA GLU A 66 -7.69 11.37 9.71
C GLU A 66 -6.32 11.02 9.11
N PHE A 67 -5.63 10.03 9.70
CA PHE A 67 -4.38 9.51 9.14
C PHE A 67 -4.61 8.93 7.74
N PHE A 68 -5.59 8.05 7.58
CA PHE A 68 -5.86 7.42 6.28
C PHE A 68 -6.35 8.44 5.24
N ARG A 69 -7.10 9.48 5.64
CA ARG A 69 -7.48 10.58 4.75
C ARG A 69 -6.25 11.30 4.21
N ALA A 70 -5.33 11.71 5.09
CA ALA A 70 -4.09 12.37 4.69
C ALA A 70 -3.20 11.44 3.83
N TYR A 71 -3.13 10.16 4.20
CA TYR A 71 -2.38 9.15 3.48
C TYR A 71 -2.86 8.97 2.04
N PHE A 72 -4.16 8.77 1.82
CA PHE A 72 -4.69 8.62 0.46
C PHE A 72 -4.53 9.89 -0.38
N HIS A 73 -4.62 11.07 0.25
CA HIS A 73 -4.33 12.32 -0.43
C HIS A 73 -2.87 12.40 -0.89
N ALA A 74 -1.92 12.00 -0.02
CA ALA A 74 -0.50 11.96 -0.36
C ALA A 74 -0.21 10.96 -1.50
N LEU A 75 -0.83 9.77 -1.48
CA LEU A 75 -0.70 8.80 -2.57
C LEU A 75 -1.19 9.34 -3.90
N TYR A 76 -2.34 10.02 -3.92
CA TYR A 76 -2.89 10.62 -5.14
C TYR A 76 -1.95 11.70 -5.71
N LEU A 77 -1.37 12.55 -4.86
CA LEU A 77 -0.41 13.56 -5.31
C LEU A 77 0.86 12.94 -5.89
N GLN A 78 1.34 11.83 -5.31
CA GLN A 78 2.50 11.11 -5.81
C GLN A 78 2.22 10.52 -7.20
N ASP A 79 1.07 9.88 -7.38
CA ASP A 79 0.65 9.29 -8.67
C ASP A 79 0.48 10.37 -9.76
N LEU A 80 -0.12 11.52 -9.42
CA LEU A 80 -0.21 12.66 -10.32
C LEU A 80 1.17 13.22 -10.72
N SER A 81 2.11 13.32 -9.77
CA SER A 81 3.45 13.82 -10.06
C SER A 81 4.23 12.89 -11.01
N GLU A 82 4.01 11.59 -10.92
CA GLU A 82 4.58 10.60 -11.84
C GLU A 82 3.97 10.73 -13.24
N MET A 83 2.66 10.98 -13.34
CA MET A 83 1.97 11.20 -14.61
C MET A 83 2.39 12.48 -15.34
N ASP A 84 2.67 13.57 -14.62
CA ASP A 84 3.08 14.84 -15.23
C ASP A 84 4.52 14.78 -15.79
N MET A 85 5.43 14.04 -15.14
CA MET A 85 6.77 13.80 -15.69
C MET A 85 6.76 13.01 -17.01
N LEU A 86 5.75 12.17 -17.26
CA LEU A 86 5.58 11.44 -18.53
C LEU A 86 5.09 12.33 -19.68
N LYS A 87 4.46 13.48 -19.39
CA LYS A 87 3.94 14.40 -20.43
C LYS A 87 5.02 15.33 -20.99
N GLU A 88 6.01 15.72 -20.17
CA GLU A 88 7.11 16.58 -20.62
C GLU A 88 8.01 15.92 -21.68
N GLY A 89 7.99 14.57 -21.78
CA GLY A 89 8.76 13.81 -22.77
C GLY A 89 8.17 13.71 -24.19
N THR A 90 6.96 14.22 -24.45
CA THR A 90 6.29 14.06 -25.77
C THR A 90 5.93 15.37 -26.49
N VAL A 91 6.32 16.53 -25.97
CA VAL A 91 6.21 17.81 -26.70
C VAL A 91 7.52 18.13 -27.40
N SER A 92 7.85 17.33 -28.41
CA SER A 92 8.83 17.72 -29.43
C SER A 92 8.24 17.40 -30.81
N LYS A 93 8.14 18.45 -31.62
CA LYS A 93 7.53 18.54 -32.96
C LYS A 93 6.00 18.65 -33.01
N ARG A 94 5.52 19.89 -33.09
CA ARG A 94 4.71 20.34 -34.25
C ARG A 94 4.58 21.88 -34.32
N ARG A 95 5.11 22.40 -35.44
CA ARG A 95 4.63 23.52 -36.27
C ARG A 95 4.83 24.98 -35.82
N ASN A 96 5.89 25.56 -36.38
CA ASN A 96 5.88 26.59 -37.43
C ASN A 96 5.05 27.88 -37.25
N LYS A 97 5.80 28.99 -37.27
CA LYS A 97 5.62 30.21 -38.09
C LYS A 97 4.52 31.21 -37.67
N TRP A 98 4.83 32.49 -37.99
CA TRP A 98 4.12 33.76 -37.79
C TRP A 98 4.37 34.36 -36.38
N GLN A 99 5.02 35.52 -36.18
CA GLN A 99 5.39 36.69 -37.00
C GLN A 99 6.78 37.19 -36.65
#